data_AF-A0A662A920-F1
#
_entry.id   AF-A0A662A920-F1
#
_cell.length_a   1.000
_cell.length_b   1.000
_cell.length_c   1.000
_cell.angle_alpha   90.00
_cell.angle_beta   90.00
_cell.angle_gamma   90.00
#
_symmetry.space_group_name_H-M   'P 1'
#
loop_
_entity.id
_entity.type
_entity.pdbx_description
1 polymer ?
#
loop_
_entity_poly.entity_id
_entity_poly.type
_entity_poly.pdbx_seq_one_letter_code
_entity_poly.pdbx_strand_id
1 'polypeptide(L)'
;MEYIYIIIVGVASFIVGASISFIIKLKFAGNKARKIIREAENEAQVIKKEKILQAKEKFLYLKTEHEKHISERNSKIVVSENKFRQKENTLNQKREEFYKKQKELEEKRKEVDIIKQNLNHQVEIIEKKNQELEKFHKQQVERLETIAGISAQDAK
;
A
#
# COMPACT_ATOMS: atom_id res chain seq x y z
N MET A 1 -30.77 110.40 14.70
CA MET A 1 -29.68 109.81 15.51
C MET A 1 -30.07 108.46 16.11
N GLU A 2 -31.26 108.31 16.67
CA GLU A 2 -31.72 107.05 17.30
C GLU A 2 -31.85 105.86 16.33
N TYR A 3 -32.39 106.06 15.13
CA TYR A 3 -32.49 105.02 14.09
C TYR A 3 -31.13 104.48 13.60
N ILE A 4 -30.09 105.32 13.59
CA ILE A 4 -28.73 104.92 13.19
C ILE A 4 -28.12 103.97 14.23
N TYR A 5 -28.35 104.22 15.53
CA TYR A 5 -27.91 103.32 16.60
C TYR A 5 -28.58 101.94 16.52
N ILE A 6 -29.89 101.89 16.25
CA ILE A 6 -30.61 100.62 16.10
C ILE A 6 -30.06 99.79 14.95
N ILE A 7 -29.75 100.43 13.81
CA ILE A 7 -29.14 99.75 12.65
C ILE A 7 -27.74 99.22 13.00
N ILE A 8 -26.92 100.01 13.69
CA ILE A 8 -25.56 99.58 14.09
C ILE A 8 -25.62 98.39 15.05
N VAL A 9 -26.51 98.41 16.04
CA VAL A 9 -26.69 97.29 16.99
C VAL A 9 -27.25 96.06 16.28
N GLY A 10 -28.17 96.23 15.34
CA GLY A 10 -28.69 95.15 14.49
C GLY A 10 -27.60 94.48 13.64
N VAL A 11 -26.75 95.27 13.00
CA VAL A 11 -25.62 94.76 12.20
C VAL A 11 -24.57 94.08 13.10
N ALA A 12 -24.22 94.70 14.24
CA ALA A 12 -23.26 94.13 15.18
C ALA A 12 -23.74 92.79 15.75
N SER A 13 -25.00 92.70 16.19
CA SER A 13 -25.60 91.46 16.70
C SER A 13 -25.69 90.38 15.63
N PHE A 14 -25.99 90.73 14.38
CA PHE A 14 -25.98 89.80 13.26
C PHE A 14 -24.58 89.25 12.98
N ILE A 15 -23.54 90.09 12.98
CA ILE A 15 -22.14 89.68 12.78
C ILE A 15 -21.70 88.72 13.90
N VAL A 16 -22.04 89.03 15.15
CA VAL A 16 -21.71 88.17 16.30
C VAL A 16 -22.45 86.83 16.21
N GLY A 17 -23.75 86.84 15.92
CA GLY A 17 -24.56 85.63 15.76
C GLY A 17 -24.08 84.73 14.61
N ALA A 18 -23.70 85.33 13.48
CA ALA A 18 -23.14 84.62 12.33
C ALA A 18 -21.76 84.01 12.65
N SER A 19 -20.91 84.74 13.35
CA SER A 19 -19.57 84.28 13.75
C SER A 19 -19.64 83.09 14.71
N ILE A 20 -20.50 83.16 15.74
CA ILE A 20 -20.72 82.06 16.68
C ILE A 20 -21.29 80.84 15.95
N SER A 21 -22.28 81.03 15.09
CA SER A 21 -22.90 79.95 14.31
C SER A 21 -21.89 79.27 13.39
N PHE A 22 -20.98 80.02 12.77
CA PHE A 22 -19.92 79.49 11.92
C PHE A 22 -18.92 78.64 12.70
N ILE A 23 -18.46 79.12 13.87
CA ILE A 23 -17.54 78.38 14.74
C ILE A 23 -18.15 77.06 15.22
N ILE A 24 -19.43 77.06 15.61
CA ILE A 24 -20.14 75.85 16.04
C ILE A 24 -20.24 74.85 14.89
N LYS A 25 -20.61 75.30 13.68
CA LYS A 25 -20.67 74.44 12.48
C LYS A 25 -19.32 73.83 12.16
N LEU A 26 -18.23 74.60 12.22
CA LEU A 26 -16.88 74.12 11.94
C LEU A 26 -16.43 73.05 12.96
N LYS A 27 -16.70 73.28 14.25
CA LYS A 27 -16.40 72.30 15.30
C LYS A 27 -17.21 71.01 15.14
N PHE A 28 -18.49 71.13 14.79
CA PHE A 28 -19.36 69.97 14.57
C PHE A 28 -18.93 69.16 13.34
N ALA A 29 -18.58 69.83 12.23
CA ALA A 29 -18.04 69.19 11.04
C ALA A 29 -16.74 68.44 11.35
N GLY A 30 -15.80 69.05 12.09
CA GLY A 30 -14.57 68.39 12.51
C GLY A 30 -14.79 67.19 13.44
N ASN A 31 -15.76 67.26 14.36
CA ASN A 31 -16.13 66.13 15.21
C ASN A 31 -16.77 64.98 14.40
N LYS A 32 -17.63 65.30 13.43
CA LYS A 32 -18.25 64.30 12.56
C LYS A 32 -17.21 63.61 11.69
N ALA A 33 -16.27 64.36 11.11
CA ALA A 33 -15.15 63.79 10.34
C ALA A 33 -14.28 62.85 11.21
N ARG A 34 -13.90 63.28 12.42
CA ARG A 34 -13.16 62.42 13.36
C ARG A 34 -13.93 61.16 13.74
N LYS A 35 -15.25 61.27 13.95
CA LYS A 35 -16.09 60.11 14.26
C LYS A 35 -16.11 59.10 13.10
N ILE A 36 -16.28 59.57 11.86
CA ILE A 36 -16.26 58.72 10.66
C ILE A 36 -14.90 58.02 10.51
N ILE A 37 -13.78 58.73 10.69
CA ILE A 37 -12.45 58.14 10.62
C ILE A 37 -12.28 57.04 11.68
N ARG A 38 -12.69 57.31 12.92
CA ARG A 38 -12.60 56.34 14.02
C ARG A 38 -13.48 55.11 13.78
N GLU A 39 -14.68 55.29 13.24
CA GLU A 39 -15.57 54.19 12.85
C GLU A 39 -14.92 53.35 11.74
N ALA A 40 -14.39 53.99 10.69
CA ALA A 40 -13.68 53.31 9.61
C ALA A 40 -12.43 52.54 10.10
N GLU A 41 -11.66 53.09 11.03
CA GLU A 41 -10.51 52.42 11.64
C GLU A 41 -10.94 51.18 12.45
N ASN A 42 -12.02 51.29 13.23
CA ASN A 42 -12.55 50.16 13.99
C ASN A 42 -13.05 49.05 13.07
N GLU A 43 -13.81 49.40 12.02
CA GLU A 43 -14.28 48.45 11.01
C GLU A 43 -13.11 47.78 10.28
N ALA A 44 -12.08 48.55 9.89
CA ALA A 44 -10.88 48.00 9.27
C ALA A 44 -10.16 47.01 10.20
N GLN A 45 -10.09 47.29 11.50
CA GLN A 45 -9.52 46.36 12.48
C GLN A 45 -10.36 45.09 12.63
N VAL A 46 -11.70 45.20 12.61
CA VAL A 46 -12.61 44.05 12.66
C VAL A 46 -12.42 43.19 11.40
N ILE A 47 -12.46 43.78 10.21
CA ILE A 47 -12.24 43.07 8.94
C ILE A 47 -10.89 42.36 8.95
N LYS A 48 -9.83 43.03 9.42
CA LYS A 48 -8.50 42.40 9.51
C LYS A 48 -8.52 41.19 10.44
N LYS A 49 -9.17 41.29 11.61
CA LYS A 49 -9.30 40.17 12.57
C LYS A 49 -10.12 39.03 11.98
N GLU A 50 -11.24 39.33 11.33
CA GLU A 50 -12.09 38.33 10.65
C GLU A 50 -11.33 37.60 9.54
N LYS A 51 -10.58 38.32 8.70
CA LYS A 51 -9.77 37.69 7.64
C LYS A 51 -8.68 36.80 8.21
N ILE A 52 -8.03 37.22 9.30
CA ILE A 52 -7.04 36.37 9.99
C ILE A 52 -7.72 35.14 10.58
N LEU A 53 -8.91 35.28 11.16
CA LEU A 53 -9.66 34.15 11.72
C LEU A 53 -10.08 33.16 10.62
N GLN A 54 -10.67 33.65 9.52
CA GLN A 54 -11.02 32.84 8.35
C GLN A 54 -9.80 32.10 7.78
N ALA A 55 -8.65 32.76 7.72
CA ALA A 55 -7.41 32.13 7.27
C ALA A 55 -6.96 31.01 8.24
N LYS A 56 -7.07 31.22 9.56
CA LYS A 56 -6.77 30.20 10.58
C LYS A 56 -7.73 29.02 10.52
N GLU A 57 -9.02 29.27 10.37
CA GLU A 57 -10.04 28.22 10.21
C GLU A 57 -9.79 27.40 8.95
N LYS A 58 -9.54 28.06 7.82
CA LYS A 58 -9.21 27.37 6.56
C LYS A 58 -7.92 26.57 6.67
N PHE A 59 -6.90 27.11 7.33
CA PHE A 59 -5.65 26.41 7.59
C PHE A 59 -5.89 25.16 8.44
N LEU A 60 -6.65 25.28 9.53
CA LEU A 60 -6.98 24.16 10.40
C LEU A 60 -7.77 23.09 9.66
N TYR A 61 -8.78 23.50 8.89
CA TYR A 61 -9.59 22.61 8.05
C TYR A 61 -8.72 21.85 7.04
N LEU A 62 -7.87 22.56 6.29
CA LEU A 62 -6.95 21.93 5.33
C LEU A 62 -5.97 20.97 6.01
N LYS A 63 -5.49 21.32 7.21
CA LYS A 63 -4.62 20.45 8.00
C LYS A 63 -5.36 19.18 8.41
N THR A 64 -6.58 19.28 8.93
CA THR A 64 -7.40 18.13 9.31
C THR A 64 -7.74 17.24 8.12
N GLU A 65 -8.11 17.81 6.97
CA GLU A 65 -8.33 17.06 5.73
C GLU A 65 -7.05 16.32 5.28
N HIS A 66 -5.90 16.97 5.38
CA HIS A 66 -4.62 16.34 5.05
C HIS A 66 -4.26 15.20 6.01
N GLU A 67 -4.43 15.40 7.32
CA GLU A 67 -4.22 14.36 8.34
C GLU A 67 -5.17 13.18 8.14
N LYS A 68 -6.43 13.44 7.79
CA LYS A 68 -7.42 12.40 7.46
C LYS A 68 -6.99 11.62 6.21
N HIS A 69 -6.60 12.31 5.15
CA HIS A 69 -6.12 11.65 3.92
C HIS A 69 -4.86 10.81 4.16
N ILE A 70 -3.91 11.30 4.96
CA ILE A 70 -2.73 10.52 5.37
C ILE A 70 -3.17 9.28 6.17
N SER A 71 -4.07 9.44 7.13
CA SER A 71 -4.57 8.32 7.95
C SER A 71 -5.26 7.25 7.10
N GLU A 72 -6.12 7.66 6.17
CA GLU A 72 -6.78 6.74 5.23
C GLU A 72 -5.78 6.03 4.32
N ARG A 73 -4.76 6.75 3.82
CA ARG A 73 -3.70 6.16 3.00
C ARG A 73 -2.87 5.16 3.81
N ASN A 74 -2.48 5.51 5.03
CA ASN A 74 -1.74 4.62 5.93
C ASN A 74 -2.55 3.37 6.26
N SER A 75 -3.84 3.51 6.55
CA SER A 75 -4.74 2.37 6.79
C SER A 75 -4.79 1.42 5.58
N LYS A 76 -4.95 1.97 4.36
CA LYS A 76 -4.92 1.17 3.12
C LYS A 76 -3.58 0.46 2.90
N ILE A 77 -2.47 1.12 3.22
CA ILE A 77 -1.13 0.52 3.14
C ILE A 77 -1.02 -0.64 4.11
N VAL A 78 -1.37 -0.44 5.40
CA VAL A 78 -1.31 -1.50 6.43
C VAL A 78 -2.17 -2.71 6.06
N VAL A 79 -3.38 -2.49 5.54
CA VAL A 79 -4.26 -3.58 5.07
C VAL A 79 -3.60 -4.34 3.91
N SER A 80 -3.00 -3.61 2.96
CA SER A 80 -2.32 -4.23 1.81
C SER A 80 -1.08 -5.00 2.25
N GLU A 81 -0.25 -4.43 3.13
CA GLU A 81 0.93 -5.08 3.71
C GLU A 81 0.56 -6.36 4.45
N ASN A 82 -0.48 -6.34 5.28
CA ASN A 82 -0.95 -7.54 5.97
C ASN A 82 -1.42 -8.63 4.99
N LYS A 83 -2.12 -8.24 3.92
CA LYS A 83 -2.53 -9.18 2.86
C LYS A 83 -1.33 -9.77 2.12
N PHE A 84 -0.30 -8.96 1.82
CA PHE A 84 0.93 -9.45 1.21
C PHE A 84 1.69 -10.38 2.14
N ARG A 85 1.83 -10.02 3.41
CA ARG A 85 2.48 -10.85 4.44
C ARG A 85 1.79 -12.19 4.62
N GLN A 86 0.45 -12.20 4.62
CA GLN A 86 -0.32 -13.45 4.68
C GLN A 86 -0.04 -14.34 3.44
N LYS A 87 -0.03 -13.75 2.23
CA LYS A 87 0.31 -14.48 1.00
C LYS A 87 1.74 -15.01 1.04
N GLU A 88 2.70 -14.22 1.50
CA GLU A 88 4.10 -14.61 1.63
C GLU A 88 4.25 -15.80 2.59
N ASN A 89 3.58 -15.76 3.74
CA ASN A 89 3.56 -16.88 4.68
C ASN A 89 2.96 -18.15 4.05
N THR A 90 1.82 -18.03 3.35
CA THR A 90 1.23 -19.18 2.64
C THR A 90 2.14 -19.72 1.53
N LEU A 91 2.82 -18.85 0.79
CA LEU A 91 3.77 -19.25 -0.24
C LEU A 91 4.99 -19.95 0.37
N ASN A 92 5.52 -19.45 1.48
CA ASN A 92 6.63 -20.09 2.19
C ASN A 92 6.25 -21.49 2.69
N GLN A 93 5.06 -21.65 3.28
CA GLN A 93 4.55 -22.97 3.69
C GLN A 93 4.42 -23.94 2.51
N LYS A 94 3.84 -23.48 1.39
CA LYS A 94 3.75 -24.30 0.16
C LYS A 94 5.12 -24.66 -0.40
N ARG A 95 6.08 -23.74 -0.32
CA ARG A 95 7.45 -23.96 -0.77
C ARG A 95 8.13 -25.02 0.08
N GLU A 96 7.98 -24.97 1.40
CA GLU A 96 8.50 -26.00 2.32
C GLU A 96 7.85 -27.37 2.06
N GLU A 97 6.54 -27.43 1.85
CA GLU A 97 5.84 -28.68 1.49
C GLU A 97 6.35 -29.24 0.16
N PHE A 98 6.55 -28.37 -0.84
CA PHE A 98 7.09 -28.76 -2.13
C PHE A 98 8.51 -29.32 -2.01
N TYR A 99 9.39 -28.66 -1.25
CA TYR A 99 10.74 -29.16 -0.97
C TYR A 99 10.73 -30.52 -0.27
N LYS A 100 9.84 -30.73 0.72
CA LYS A 100 9.68 -32.02 1.38
C LYS A 100 9.26 -33.11 0.40
N LYS A 101 8.24 -32.85 -0.43
CA LYS A 101 7.80 -33.80 -1.46
C LYS A 101 8.89 -34.07 -2.51
N GLN A 102 9.65 -33.05 -2.90
CA GLN A 102 10.75 -33.22 -3.83
C GLN A 102 11.82 -34.15 -3.26
N LYS A 103 12.18 -33.96 -1.98
CA LYS A 103 13.14 -34.83 -1.29
C LYS A 103 12.63 -36.28 -1.19
N GLU A 104 11.37 -36.47 -0.80
CA GLU A 104 10.75 -37.80 -0.74
C GLU A 104 10.73 -38.50 -2.11
N LEU A 105 10.41 -37.76 -3.18
CA LEU A 105 10.46 -38.29 -4.54
C LEU A 105 11.88 -38.65 -4.98
N GLU A 106 12.88 -37.87 -4.58
CA GLU A 106 14.28 -38.19 -4.87
C GLU A 106 14.74 -39.45 -4.13
N GLU A 107 14.36 -39.61 -2.85
CA GLU A 107 14.61 -40.82 -2.06
C GLU A 107 13.95 -42.05 -2.71
N LYS A 108 12.67 -41.95 -3.07
CA LYS A 108 11.96 -43.03 -3.80
C LYS A 108 12.60 -43.37 -5.14
N ARG A 109 13.09 -42.38 -5.90
CA ARG A 109 13.81 -42.62 -7.15
C ARG A 109 15.08 -43.44 -6.91
N LYS A 110 15.86 -43.07 -5.88
CA LYS A 110 17.07 -43.82 -5.50
C LYS A 110 16.74 -45.25 -5.10
N GLU A 111 15.68 -45.48 -4.31
CA GLU A 111 15.22 -46.83 -3.97
C GLU A 111 14.83 -47.64 -5.20
N VAL A 112 14.07 -47.05 -6.13
CA VAL A 112 13.68 -47.71 -7.39
C VAL A 112 14.90 -48.07 -8.23
N ASP A 113 15.89 -47.18 -8.32
CA ASP A 113 17.11 -47.43 -9.08
C ASP A 113 17.93 -48.57 -8.47
N ILE A 114 18.03 -48.63 -7.13
CA ILE A 114 18.67 -49.75 -6.40
C ILE A 114 17.92 -51.07 -6.68
N ILE A 115 16.59 -51.07 -6.60
CA ILE A 115 15.77 -52.27 -6.87
C ILE A 115 15.98 -52.73 -8.32
N LYS A 116 16.00 -51.82 -9.29
CA LYS A 116 16.28 -52.16 -10.69
C LYS A 116 17.66 -52.77 -10.89
N GLN A 117 18.69 -52.20 -10.26
CA GLN A 117 20.04 -52.75 -10.32
C GLN A 117 20.09 -54.17 -9.73
N ASN A 118 19.46 -54.39 -8.58
CA ASN A 118 19.37 -55.71 -7.96
C ASN A 118 18.61 -56.71 -8.84
N LEU A 119 17.50 -56.30 -9.44
CA LEU A 119 16.71 -57.16 -10.33
C LEU A 119 17.50 -57.53 -11.59
N ASN A 120 18.18 -56.57 -12.22
CA ASN A 120 19.05 -56.84 -13.37
C ASN A 120 20.14 -57.85 -13.01
N HIS A 121 20.76 -57.72 -11.83
CA HIS A 121 21.76 -58.68 -11.36
C HIS A 121 21.17 -60.08 -11.14
N GLN A 122 19.97 -60.19 -10.57
CA GLN A 122 19.28 -61.48 -10.42
C GLN A 122 18.96 -62.11 -11.78
N VAL A 123 18.51 -61.32 -12.76
CA VAL A 123 18.26 -61.79 -14.13
C VAL A 123 19.54 -62.34 -14.75
N GLU A 124 20.67 -61.63 -14.64
CA GLU A 124 21.97 -62.12 -15.15
C GLU A 124 22.40 -63.45 -14.50
N ILE A 125 22.18 -63.61 -13.18
CA ILE A 125 22.47 -64.87 -12.47
C ILE A 125 21.58 -65.99 -12.99
N ILE A 126 20.28 -65.72 -13.17
CA ILE A 126 19.31 -66.71 -13.68
C ILE A 126 19.67 -67.13 -15.11
N GLU A 127 20.03 -66.18 -15.97
CA GLU A 127 20.48 -66.48 -17.34
C GLU A 127 21.72 -67.37 -17.35
N LYS A 128 22.72 -67.07 -16.52
CA LYS A 128 23.91 -67.94 -16.37
C LYS A 128 23.56 -69.35 -15.91
N LYS A 129 22.70 -69.47 -14.89
CA LYS A 129 22.24 -70.78 -14.40
C LYS A 129 21.46 -71.55 -15.46
N ASN A 130 20.60 -70.89 -16.23
CA ASN A 130 19.87 -71.51 -17.33
C ASN A 130 20.82 -72.01 -18.42
N GLN A 131 21.84 -71.22 -18.79
CA GLN A 131 22.86 -71.66 -19.74
C GLN A 131 23.68 -72.85 -19.23
N GLU A 132 24.04 -72.87 -17.95
CA GLU A 132 24.71 -74.01 -17.32
C GLU A 132 23.81 -75.25 -17.29
N LEU A 133 22.52 -75.09 -16.96
CA LEU A 133 21.54 -76.16 -16.96
C LEU A 133 21.35 -76.75 -18.36
N GLU A 134 21.23 -75.92 -19.39
CA GLU A 134 21.16 -76.37 -20.79
C GLU A 134 22.41 -77.15 -21.20
N LYS A 135 23.61 -76.71 -20.78
CA LYS A 135 24.86 -77.45 -21.03
C LYS A 135 24.86 -78.79 -20.32
N PHE A 136 24.47 -78.84 -19.05
CA PHE A 136 24.37 -80.09 -18.29
C PHE A 136 23.33 -81.04 -18.89
N HIS A 137 22.18 -80.52 -19.33
CA HIS A 137 21.15 -81.31 -19.99
C HIS A 137 21.67 -81.90 -21.31
N LYS A 138 22.35 -81.12 -22.15
CA LYS A 138 23.00 -81.62 -23.38
C LYS A 138 24.00 -82.74 -23.07
N GLN A 139 24.86 -82.55 -22.07
CA GLN A 139 25.82 -83.58 -21.65
C GLN A 139 25.14 -84.85 -21.12
N GLN A 140 24.04 -84.72 -20.37
CA GLN A 140 23.27 -85.88 -19.92
C GLN A 140 22.64 -86.63 -21.08
N VAL A 141 22.06 -85.92 -22.05
CA VAL A 141 21.51 -86.52 -23.27
C VAL A 141 22.60 -87.25 -24.05
N GLU A 142 23.75 -86.61 -24.32
CA GLU A 142 24.88 -87.25 -25.02
C GLU A 142 25.39 -88.51 -24.31
N ARG A 143 25.49 -88.48 -22.96
CA ARG A 143 25.88 -89.66 -22.17
C ARG A 143 24.84 -90.77 -22.24
N LEU A 144 23.55 -90.43 -22.17
CA LEU A 144 22.46 -91.39 -22.31
C LEU A 144 22.45 -92.01 -23.71
N GLU A 145 22.67 -91.23 -24.77
CA GLU A 145 22.80 -91.72 -26.15
C GLU A 145 24.03 -92.65 -26.30
N THR A 146 25.16 -92.30 -25.68
CA THR A 146 26.37 -93.14 -25.70
C THR A 146 26.16 -94.46 -24.97
N ILE A 147 25.45 -94.46 -23.84
CA ILE A 147 25.14 -95.68 -23.06
C ILE A 147 24.06 -96.53 -23.75
N ALA A 148 23.06 -95.89 -24.37
CA ALA A 148 21.97 -96.57 -25.07
C ALA A 148 22.38 -97.12 -26.45
N GLY A 149 23.51 -96.68 -27.01
CA GLY A 149 24.03 -97.18 -28.29
C GLY A 149 23.16 -96.86 -29.51
N ILE A 150 22.19 -95.95 -29.36
CA ILE A 150 21.23 -95.53 -30.39
C ILE A 150 21.12 -94.00 -30.29
N SER A 151 21.34 -93.29 -31.39
CA SER A 151 21.20 -91.82 -31.42
C SER A 151 19.72 -91.43 -31.32
N ALA A 152 19.38 -90.29 -30.71
CA ALA A 152 17.98 -89.84 -30.66
C ALA A 152 17.37 -89.54 -32.05
N GLN A 153 18.17 -89.54 -33.13
CA GLN A 153 17.67 -89.50 -34.52
C GLN A 153 17.14 -90.86 -35.00
N ASP A 154 17.53 -91.96 -34.37
CA ASP A 154 17.10 -93.33 -34.72
C ASP A 154 15.91 -93.84 -33.87
N ALA A 155 15.47 -93.06 -32.88
CA ALA A 155 14.34 -93.37 -31.99
C ALA A 155 13.04 -92.62 -32.36
N LYS A 156 12.86 -92.29 -33.66
CA LYS A 156 11.62 -91.73 -34.21
C LYS A 156 11.05 -92.61 -35.31
#